data_AF-A0A0D0SF84-F1
#
_entry.id   AF-A0A0D0SF84-F1
#
_cell.length_a   1.000
_cell.length_b   1.000
_cell.length_c   1.000
_cell.angle_alpha   90.00
_cell.angle_beta   90.00
_cell.angle_gamma   90.00
#
_symmetry.space_group_name_H-M   'P 1'
#
loop_
_entity.id
_entity.type
_entity.pdbx_description
1 polymer ?
#
loop_
_entity_poly.entity_id
_entity_poly.type
_entity_poly.pdbx_seq_one_letter_code
_entity_poly.pdbx_strand_id
1 'polypeptide(L)'
;MNEKICYKKLDKDDILEILIEYFQENEFLEFSFAEGYLLGDSEKDLRFIGVFSNNYKKISEGDIKKIDREMDYNGDHSFLKNHPEYNIIP
;
A
#
# COMPACT_ATOMS: atom_id res chain seq x y z
N MET A 1 -6.31 34.27 13.27
CA MET A 1 -5.27 33.24 13.05
C MET A 1 -5.07 33.15 11.54
N ASN A 2 -3.86 33.39 11.03
CA ASN A 2 -3.59 33.10 9.62
C ASN A 2 -3.55 31.58 9.48
N GLU A 3 -4.41 31.04 8.63
CA GLU A 3 -4.37 29.63 8.27
C GLU A 3 -3.03 29.36 7.57
N LYS A 4 -2.19 28.52 8.19
CA LYS A 4 -0.95 28.06 7.58
C LYS A 4 -1.30 26.99 6.55
N ILE A 5 -1.04 27.28 5.28
CA ILE A 5 -1.13 26.29 4.21
C ILE A 5 0.27 25.70 3.98
N CYS A 6 0.37 24.38 3.93
CA CYS A 6 1.59 23.65 3.60
C CYS A 6 1.35 22.79 2.36
N TYR A 7 2.32 22.75 1.45
CA TYR A 7 2.29 21.91 0.25
C TYR A 7 3.49 20.97 0.28
N LYS A 8 3.27 19.71 -0.08
CA LYS A 8 4.33 18.71 -0.29
C LYS A 8 4.09 18.07 -1.66
N LYS A 9 5.13 17.98 -2.48
CA LYS A 9 5.09 17.32 -3.79
C LYS A 9 6.02 16.11 -3.70
N LEU A 10 5.47 14.94 -3.97
CA LEU A 10 6.16 13.66 -3.86
C LEU A 10 6.26 13.04 -5.25
N ASP A 11 7.40 12.46 -5.55
CA ASP A 11 7.52 11.60 -6.72
C ASP A 11 7.13 10.15 -6.40
N LYS A 12 7.35 9.25 -7.36
CA LYS A 12 7.00 7.84 -7.21
C LYS A 12 7.76 7.18 -6.06
N ASP A 13 9.05 7.48 -5.92
CA ASP A 13 9.92 6.81 -4.95
C ASP A 13 9.59 7.32 -3.55
N ASP A 14 9.36 8.62 -3.40
CA ASP A 14 8.85 9.22 -2.15
C ASP A 14 7.54 8.55 -1.68
N ILE A 15 6.59 8.33 -2.59
CA ILE A 15 5.29 7.71 -2.26
C ILE A 15 5.50 6.26 -1.84
N LEU A 16 6.36 5.52 -2.56
CA LEU A 16 6.65 4.13 -2.24
C LEU A 16 7.31 3.98 -0.87
N GLU A 17 8.30 4.82 -0.55
CA GLU A 17 8.97 4.83 0.75
C GLU A 17 7.97 5.03 1.89
N ILE A 18 7.12 6.06 1.79
CA ILE A 18 6.10 6.34 2.81
C ILE A 18 5.15 5.15 3.03
N LEU A 19 4.68 4.52 1.95
CA LEU A 19 3.77 3.37 2.05
C LEU A 19 4.46 2.16 2.66
N ILE A 20 5.67 1.84 2.20
CA ILE A 20 6.45 0.71 2.70
C ILE A 20 6.77 0.89 4.19
N GLU A 21 7.27 2.06 4.58
CA GLU A 21 7.59 2.38 5.98
C GLU A 21 6.35 2.25 6.86
N TYR A 22 5.23 2.84 6.45
CA TYR A 22 3.97 2.75 7.18
C TYR A 22 3.58 1.28 7.45
N PHE A 23 3.53 0.45 6.41
CA PHE A 23 3.11 -0.95 6.55
C PHE A 23 4.11 -1.77 7.36
N GLN A 24 5.42 -1.56 7.17
CA GLN A 24 6.46 -2.28 7.91
C GLN A 24 6.46 -1.91 9.40
N GLU A 25 6.14 -0.66 9.76
CA GLU A 25 6.12 -0.21 11.15
C GLU A 25 4.80 -0.51 11.87
N ASN A 26 3.68 -0.61 11.15
CA ASN A 26 2.34 -0.72 11.76
C ASN A 26 1.69 -2.11 11.62
N GLU A 27 1.96 -2.83 10.53
CA GLU A 27 1.26 -4.09 10.22
C GLU A 27 2.19 -5.30 10.11
N PHE A 28 3.40 -5.09 9.58
CA PHE A 28 4.31 -6.15 9.15
C PHE A 28 5.68 -6.09 9.86
N LEU A 29 5.65 -5.82 11.18
CA LEU A 29 6.84 -5.56 12.01
C LEU A 29 7.84 -6.73 12.04
N GLU A 30 7.38 -7.95 11.78
CA GLU A 30 8.20 -9.15 11.79
C GLU A 30 9.03 -9.37 10.52
N PHE A 31 8.83 -8.57 9.47
CA PHE A 31 9.50 -8.72 8.19
C PHE A 31 10.67 -7.75 8.05
N SER A 32 11.84 -8.29 7.68
CA SER A 32 13.11 -7.53 7.60
C SER A 32 13.33 -6.83 6.25
N PHE A 33 12.56 -7.19 5.23
CA PHE A 33 12.72 -6.67 3.88
C PHE A 33 11.36 -6.34 3.29
N ALA A 34 11.29 -5.24 2.55
CA ALA A 34 10.10 -4.82 1.83
C ALA A 34 10.44 -4.29 0.44
N GLU A 35 9.52 -4.50 -0.50
CA GLU A 35 9.54 -3.87 -1.82
C GLU A 35 8.12 -3.47 -2.21
N GLY A 36 7.97 -2.31 -2.83
CA GLY A 36 6.67 -1.73 -3.17
C GLY A 36 6.55 -1.44 -4.66
N TYR A 37 5.34 -1.63 -5.18
CA TYR A 37 5.02 -1.42 -6.58
C TYR A 37 3.77 -0.57 -6.71
N LEU A 38 3.86 0.52 -7.46
CA LEU A 38 2.70 1.30 -7.90
C LEU A 38 2.31 0.86 -9.31
N LEU A 39 1.07 0.43 -9.46
CA LEU A 39 0.47 -0.07 -10.71
C LEU A 39 -0.78 0.73 -11.07
N GLY A 40 -1.19 0.61 -12.33
CA GLY A 40 -2.40 1.28 -12.84
C GLY A 40 -2.20 2.74 -13.19
N ASP A 41 -3.33 3.43 -13.35
CA ASP A 41 -3.42 4.86 -13.70
C ASP A 41 -3.90 5.65 -12.47
N SER A 42 -3.20 6.75 -12.16
CA SER A 42 -3.45 7.57 -10.96
C SER A 42 -4.88 8.11 -10.86
N GLU A 43 -5.57 8.28 -11.98
CA GLU A 43 -6.93 8.84 -12.01
C GLU A 43 -8.03 7.77 -12.09
N LYS A 44 -7.67 6.48 -12.18
CA LYS A 44 -8.64 5.40 -12.43
C LYS A 44 -8.51 4.27 -11.44
N ASP A 45 -7.33 3.66 -11.38
CA ASP A 45 -7.12 2.37 -10.76
C ASP A 45 -5.71 2.27 -10.17
N LEU A 46 -5.25 3.33 -9.47
CA LEU A 46 -3.97 3.31 -8.79
C LEU A 46 -3.95 2.22 -7.72
N ARG A 47 -2.95 1.33 -7.80
CA ARG A 47 -2.78 0.22 -6.87
C ARG A 47 -1.39 0.23 -6.29
N PHE A 48 -1.30 -0.09 -5.01
CA PHE A 48 -0.05 -0.40 -4.33
C PHE A 48 0.00 -1.89 -4.04
N ILE A 49 1.13 -2.53 -4.36
CA ILE A 49 1.44 -3.90 -3.93
C ILE A 49 2.73 -3.83 -3.13
N GLY A 50 2.63 -4.11 -1.82
CA GLY A 50 3.78 -4.28 -0.94
C GLY A 50 4.13 -5.76 -0.78
N VAL A 51 5.40 -6.09 -0.91
CA VAL A 51 5.94 -7.44 -0.68
C VAL A 51 6.85 -7.40 0.53
N PHE A 52 6.47 -8.07 1.61
CA PHE A 52 7.20 -8.10 2.87
C PHE A 52 7.75 -9.51 3.12
N SER A 53 9.04 -9.63 3.49
CA SER A 53 9.68 -10.92 3.70
C SER A 53 10.87 -10.86 4.64
N ASN A 54 11.21 -12.00 5.25
CA ASN A 54 12.49 -12.21 5.92
C ASN A 54 13.56 -12.80 5.00
N ASN A 55 13.23 -13.05 3.73
CA ASN A 55 14.17 -13.54 2.73
C ASN A 55 14.13 -12.64 1.49
N TYR A 56 15.15 -11.80 1.36
CA TYR A 56 15.32 -10.87 0.23
C TYR A 56 15.20 -11.54 -1.15
N LYS A 57 15.69 -12.79 -1.31
CA LYS A 57 15.60 -13.49 -2.61
C LYS A 57 14.17 -13.79 -3.02
N LYS A 58 13.27 -14.02 -2.06
CA LYS A 58 11.86 -14.31 -2.36
C LYS A 58 11.09 -13.10 -2.84
N ILE A 59 11.58 -11.89 -2.54
CA ILE A 59 10.92 -10.65 -2.95
C ILE A 59 11.04 -10.49 -4.47
N SER A 60 12.25 -10.70 -5.02
CA SER A 60 12.51 -10.55 -6.46
C SER A 60 12.05 -11.71 -7.33
N GLU A 61 11.64 -12.84 -6.72
CA GLU A 61 11.15 -14.04 -7.42
C GLU A 61 9.64 -13.96 -7.76
N GLY A 62 8.89 -13.02 -7.16
CA GLY A 62 7.45 -12.90 -7.35
C GLY A 62 7.05 -12.28 -8.69
N ASP A 63 6.13 -12.91 -9.43
CA ASP A 63 5.49 -12.27 -10.59
C ASP A 63 4.42 -11.27 -10.10
N ILE A 64 4.84 -10.02 -9.95
CA ILE A 64 3.98 -8.92 -9.48
C ILE A 64 2.72 -8.76 -10.33
N LYS A 65 2.80 -8.98 -11.65
CA LYS A 65 1.63 -8.89 -12.54
C LYS A 65 0.66 -10.04 -12.34
N LYS A 66 1.14 -11.21 -11.91
CA LYS A 66 0.27 -12.32 -11.52
C LYS A 66 -0.40 -12.00 -10.19
N ILE A 67 0.36 -11.53 -9.20
CA ILE A 67 -0.17 -11.13 -7.89
C ILE A 67 -1.26 -10.06 -8.05
N ASP A 68 -1.02 -8.99 -8.82
CA ASP A 68 -2.00 -7.93 -9.10
C ASP A 68 -3.33 -8.45 -9.67
N ARG A 69 -3.28 -9.53 -10.48
CA ARG A 69 -4.47 -10.09 -11.12
C ARG A 69 -5.24 -11.07 -10.24
N GLU A 70 -4.54 -11.79 -9.37
CA GLU A 70 -5.11 -12.90 -8.60
C GLU A 70 -5.45 -12.51 -7.16
N MET A 71 -4.84 -11.45 -6.64
CA MET A 71 -5.05 -10.98 -5.28
C MET A 71 -6.21 -9.99 -5.21
N ASP A 72 -7.17 -10.27 -4.34
CA ASP A 72 -8.22 -9.31 -4.00
C ASP A 72 -7.66 -8.14 -3.20
N TYR A 73 -8.30 -6.97 -3.30
CA TYR A 73 -7.95 -5.83 -2.47
C TYR A 73 -8.20 -6.13 -0.99
N ASN A 74 -7.17 -5.95 -0.17
CA ASN A 74 -7.15 -6.31 1.25
C ASN A 74 -6.95 -5.12 2.20
N GLY A 75 -7.08 -3.88 1.72
CA GLY A 75 -7.06 -2.69 2.57
C GLY A 75 -8.39 -2.41 3.27
N ASP A 76 -8.36 -1.63 4.35
CA ASP A 76 -9.51 -1.34 5.22
C ASP A 76 -10.77 -0.89 4.47
N HIS A 77 -10.62 0.01 3.49
CA HIS A 77 -11.77 0.51 2.73
C HIS A 77 -12.41 -0.58 1.87
N SER A 78 -11.60 -1.47 1.28
CA SER A 78 -12.09 -2.62 0.52
C SER A 78 -12.77 -3.64 1.43
N PHE A 79 -12.22 -3.85 2.63
CA PHE A 79 -12.86 -4.65 3.67
C PHE A 79 -14.25 -4.10 4.03
N LEU A 80 -14.34 -2.80 4.37
CA LEU A 80 -15.62 -2.16 4.75
C LEU A 80 -16.65 -2.14 3.62
N LYS A 81 -16.21 -2.05 2.35
CA LYS A 81 -17.10 -2.16 1.19
C LYS A 81 -17.75 -3.54 1.07
N ASN A 82 -17.00 -4.59 1.39
CA ASN A 82 -17.47 -5.98 1.35
C ASN A 82 -18.19 -6.39 2.64
N HIS A 83 -17.97 -5.66 3.74
CA HIS A 83 -18.56 -5.90 5.06
C HIS A 83 -19.22 -4.63 5.61
N PRO A 84 -20.32 -4.16 5.00
CA PRO A 84 -20.98 -2.92 5.38
C PRO A 84 -21.50 -2.92 6.83
N GLU A 85 -21.66 -4.10 7.45
CA GLU A 85 -22.03 -4.27 8.86
C GLU A 85 -21.00 -3.71 9.85
N TYR A 86 -19.74 -3.54 9.44
CA TYR A 86 -18.70 -2.90 10.25
C TYR A 86 -18.56 -1.39 9.99
N ASN A 87 -19.38 -0.81 9.10
CA ASN A 87 -19.42 0.65 8.97
C ASN A 87 -20.04 1.26 10.22
N ILE A 88 -19.20 1.89 11.04
CA ILE A 88 -19.64 2.76 12.11
C ILE A 88 -20.13 4.06 11.46
N ILE A 89 -21.43 4.13 11.16
CA ILE A 89 -22.07 5.41 10.80
C ILE A 89 -22.18 6.21 12.11
N PRO A 90 -21.61 7.42 12.21
CA PRO A 90 -21.83 8.30 13.37
C PRO A 90 -23.29 8.72 13.52
#